data_AF-A0AAX4FJ72-F1
#
_entry.id   AF-A0AAX4FJ72-F1
#
_cell.length_a   1.000
_cell.length_b   1.000
_cell.length_c   1.000
_cell.angle_alpha   90.00
_cell.angle_beta   90.00
_cell.angle_gamma   90.00
#
_symmetry.space_group_name_H-M   'P 1'
#
loop_
_entity.id
_entity.type
_entity.pdbx_description
1 polymer ?
#
loop_
_entity_poly.entity_id
_entity_poly.type
_entity_poly.pdbx_seq_one_letter_code
_entity_poly.pdbx_strand_id
1 'polypeptide(L)'
;MPRIMSKCLAATLALVGVAVLPLSSCANADNARTTSTQEDPSMTGASPMFDEIYASQKPVRFEQIDVSNIVTKYIPLGTTKASVLETFGKSPTSKVVEDTESKIVVRDNKGQAMLDPDARSVVMTFSLDADGKVTHVAAVHIKNQ
;
A
#
# COMPACT_ATOMS: atom_id res chain seq x y z
N MET A 1 -5.71 52.09 17.93
CA MET A 1 -7.18 52.02 18.05
C MET A 1 -7.55 50.62 18.56
N PRO A 2 -8.58 50.50 19.42
CA PRO A 2 -8.71 49.43 20.43
C PRO A 2 -9.59 48.24 20.00
N ARG A 3 -9.54 47.12 20.75
CA ARG A 3 -10.70 46.42 21.34
C ARG A 3 -10.25 45.14 22.08
N ILE A 4 -10.23 45.14 23.41
CA ILE A 4 -11.28 44.66 24.36
C ILE A 4 -11.29 43.13 24.53
N MET A 5 -10.98 42.72 25.77
CA MET A 5 -11.21 41.41 26.38
C MET A 5 -12.70 41.00 26.34
N SER A 6 -13.00 39.70 26.21
CA SER A 6 -14.16 39.13 26.89
C SER A 6 -13.99 37.63 27.17
N LYS A 7 -14.32 37.24 28.41
CA LYS A 7 -14.43 35.88 28.95
C LYS A 7 -15.87 35.37 28.76
N CYS A 8 -16.03 34.06 28.64
CA CYS A 8 -17.16 33.21 29.13
C CYS A 8 -16.72 31.76 28.88
N LEU A 9 -16.49 30.85 29.83
CA LEU A 9 -17.20 30.34 31.02
C LEU A 9 -18.34 29.33 30.70
N ALA A 10 -18.25 28.19 31.40
CA ALA A 10 -19.20 27.09 31.66
C ALA A 10 -19.22 25.94 30.62
N ALA A 11 -18.88 24.67 30.90
CA ALA A 11 -19.10 23.72 32.02
C ALA A 11 -20.44 22.95 31.96
N THR A 12 -20.39 21.63 31.66
CA THR A 12 -21.30 20.55 32.13
C THR A 12 -20.68 19.19 31.68
N LEU A 13 -20.24 18.23 32.53
CA LEU A 13 -20.99 17.23 33.35
C LEU A 13 -22.08 16.50 32.52
N ALA A 14 -22.22 15.17 32.43
CA ALA A 14 -21.98 14.13 33.43
C ALA A 14 -22.11 12.67 32.87
N LEU A 15 -21.66 11.73 33.72
CA LEU A 15 -22.19 10.40 34.09
C LEU A 15 -22.26 9.19 33.11
N VAL A 16 -21.40 8.21 33.44
CA VAL A 16 -21.67 6.79 33.79
C VAL A 16 -22.90 6.08 33.20
N GLY A 17 -22.65 4.96 32.51
CA GLY A 17 -23.61 3.88 32.31
C GLY A 17 -22.92 2.51 32.20
N VAL A 18 -22.92 1.75 33.30
CA VAL A 18 -22.57 0.33 33.36
C VAL A 18 -23.87 -0.49 33.25
N ALA A 19 -23.93 -1.45 32.33
CA ALA A 19 -24.91 -2.55 32.33
C ALA A 19 -24.32 -3.72 31.53
N VAL A 20 -23.78 -4.76 32.19
CA VAL A 20 -24.42 -6.05 32.52
C VAL A 20 -24.74 -6.93 31.28
N LEU A 21 -24.01 -8.05 31.20
CA LEU A 21 -24.21 -9.18 30.29
C LEU A 21 -25.53 -9.92 30.55
N PRO A 22 -26.03 -10.65 29.53
CA PRO A 22 -26.50 -12.00 29.79
C PRO A 22 -25.81 -13.05 28.90
N LEU A 23 -25.43 -14.15 29.55
CA LEU A 23 -25.19 -15.46 28.95
C LEU A 23 -26.52 -16.03 28.45
N SER A 24 -26.53 -16.66 27.27
CA SER A 24 -27.10 -18.00 27.01
C SER A 24 -27.38 -18.20 25.51
N SER A 25 -26.77 -19.24 24.92
CA SER A 25 -27.48 -20.42 24.40
C SER A 25 -26.81 -20.97 23.14
N CYS A 26 -26.38 -22.23 23.23
CA CYS A 26 -25.98 -23.05 22.10
C CYS A 26 -27.23 -23.56 21.40
N ALA A 27 -27.34 -23.40 20.08
CA ALA A 27 -28.21 -24.25 19.26
C ALA A 27 -27.74 -24.30 17.80
N ASN A 28 -27.18 -25.48 17.48
CA ASN A 28 -27.29 -26.27 16.27
C ASN A 28 -26.73 -25.81 14.91
N ALA A 29 -25.95 -26.77 14.39
CA ALA A 29 -25.52 -27.05 13.03
C ALA A 29 -26.38 -26.45 11.89
N ASP A 30 -25.69 -25.87 10.90
CA ASP A 30 -25.74 -26.48 9.57
C ASP A 30 -24.54 -26.07 8.70
N ASN A 31 -24.17 -27.01 7.84
CA ASN A 31 -23.03 -26.98 6.95
C ASN A 31 -23.17 -25.85 5.91
N ALA A 32 -22.49 -24.72 6.13
CA ALA A 32 -22.29 -23.70 5.11
C ALA A 32 -20.79 -23.54 4.86
N ARG A 33 -20.26 -24.35 3.94
CA ARG A 33 -19.07 -24.01 3.17
C ARG A 33 -19.43 -22.80 2.30
N THR A 34 -19.48 -21.63 2.92
CA THR A 34 -19.44 -20.37 2.20
C THR A 34 -17.97 -20.12 1.96
N THR A 35 -17.52 -20.48 0.76
CA THR A 35 -16.36 -19.82 0.13
C THR A 35 -16.61 -18.33 0.27
N SER A 36 -15.96 -17.71 1.27
CA SER A 36 -15.89 -16.27 1.37
C SER A 36 -15.08 -15.80 0.18
N THR A 37 -15.78 -15.54 -0.91
CA THR A 37 -15.42 -14.53 -1.88
C THR A 37 -15.21 -13.24 -1.09
N GLN A 38 -13.96 -13.02 -0.65
CA GLN A 38 -13.51 -11.71 -0.23
C GLN A 38 -13.13 -10.98 -1.52
N GLU A 39 -14.15 -10.52 -2.22
CA GLU A 39 -14.00 -9.40 -3.14
C GLU A 39 -13.77 -8.17 -2.27
N ASP A 40 -12.50 -7.89 -1.96
CA ASP A 40 -12.11 -6.66 -1.28
C ASP A 40 -12.38 -5.47 -2.23
N PRO A 41 -13.26 -4.52 -1.84
CA PRO A 41 -13.68 -3.44 -2.72
C PRO A 41 -12.63 -2.32 -2.68
N SER A 42 -11.48 -2.50 -3.33
CA SER A 42 -10.44 -1.46 -3.52
C SER A 42 -9.45 -1.81 -4.65
N MET A 43 -9.89 -2.31 -5.79
CA MET A 43 -9.02 -2.56 -6.96
C MET A 43 -8.75 -1.27 -7.78
N THR A 44 -8.31 -0.20 -7.11
CA THR A 44 -7.87 1.05 -7.78
C THR A 44 -6.54 1.51 -7.16
N GLY A 45 -5.46 0.80 -7.47
CA GLY A 45 -4.11 1.10 -6.99
C GLY A 45 -3.07 0.11 -7.51
N ALA A 46 -1.82 0.23 -7.04
CA ALA A 46 -0.72 -0.68 -7.39
C ALA A 46 -0.87 -2.12 -6.82
N SER A 47 -1.90 -2.39 -6.00
CA SER A 47 -2.10 -3.66 -5.28
C SER A 47 -2.03 -4.92 -6.16
N PRO A 48 -2.78 -5.05 -7.28
CA PRO A 48 -2.73 -6.28 -8.08
C PRO A 48 -1.36 -6.53 -8.73
N MET A 49 -0.59 -5.47 -9.02
CA MET A 49 0.78 -5.59 -9.54
C MET A 49 1.70 -6.19 -8.48
N PHE A 50 1.65 -5.70 -7.25
CA PHE A 50 2.47 -6.23 -6.16
C PHE A 50 2.08 -7.64 -5.78
N ASP A 51 0.80 -7.98 -5.81
CA ASP A 51 0.33 -9.34 -5.59
C ASP A 51 0.94 -10.32 -6.61
N GLU A 52 0.95 -9.95 -7.90
CA GLU A 52 1.59 -10.75 -8.96
C GLU A 52 3.11 -10.88 -8.73
N ILE A 53 3.81 -9.79 -8.40
CA ILE A 53 5.25 -9.82 -8.13
C ILE A 53 5.57 -10.70 -6.90
N TYR A 54 4.84 -10.55 -5.80
CA TYR A 54 5.13 -11.30 -4.57
C TYR A 54 4.69 -12.76 -4.62
N ALA A 55 3.82 -13.13 -5.55
CA ALA A 55 3.46 -14.50 -5.89
C ALA A 55 4.41 -15.15 -6.91
N SER A 56 5.24 -14.35 -7.60
CA SER A 56 6.27 -14.83 -8.53
C SER A 56 7.46 -15.48 -7.79
N GLN A 57 8.58 -15.67 -8.50
CA GLN A 57 9.79 -16.27 -7.95
C GLN A 57 10.28 -15.48 -6.72
N LYS A 58 10.55 -16.21 -5.64
CA LYS A 58 11.07 -15.64 -4.39
C LYS A 58 12.59 -15.47 -4.48
N PRO A 59 13.13 -14.26 -4.25
CA PRO A 59 14.58 -14.04 -4.25
C PRO A 59 15.22 -14.72 -3.04
N VAL A 60 16.36 -15.38 -3.25
CA VAL A 60 17.15 -16.00 -2.18
C VAL A 60 18.46 -15.26 -1.92
N ARG A 61 18.85 -15.14 -0.65
CA ARG A 61 20.11 -14.49 -0.23
C ARG A 61 20.22 -13.06 -0.82
N PHE A 62 21.10 -12.86 -1.80
CA PHE A 62 21.39 -11.58 -2.46
C PHE A 62 20.91 -11.54 -3.92
N GLU A 63 20.05 -12.49 -4.30
CA GLU A 63 19.47 -12.53 -5.63
C GLU A 63 18.60 -11.29 -5.89
N GLN A 64 18.72 -10.75 -7.10
CA GLN A 64 17.84 -9.72 -7.63
C GLN A 64 17.13 -10.32 -8.82
N ILE A 65 15.81 -10.46 -8.72
CA ILE A 65 14.98 -11.02 -9.78
C ILE A 65 14.40 -9.85 -10.56
N ASP A 66 14.66 -9.81 -11.87
CA ASP A 66 14.03 -8.85 -12.76
C ASP A 66 12.54 -9.13 -12.88
N VAL A 67 11.73 -8.15 -12.54
CA VAL A 67 10.26 -8.18 -12.61
C VAL A 67 9.70 -7.03 -13.45
N SER A 68 10.55 -6.40 -14.28
CA SER A 68 10.20 -5.26 -15.13
C SER A 68 9.04 -5.56 -16.06
N ASN A 69 8.94 -6.81 -16.55
CA ASN A 69 7.84 -7.29 -17.38
C ASN A 69 6.49 -7.24 -16.65
N ILE A 70 6.45 -7.64 -15.38
CA ILE A 70 5.24 -7.57 -14.55
C ILE A 70 4.88 -6.10 -14.34
N VAL A 71 5.83 -5.25 -13.96
CA VAL A 71 5.56 -3.82 -13.73
C VAL A 71 5.05 -3.13 -15.00
N THR A 72 5.66 -3.41 -16.16
CA THR A 72 5.29 -2.78 -17.44
C THR A 72 3.87 -3.17 -17.89
N LYS A 73 3.35 -4.32 -17.47
CA LYS A 73 1.95 -4.73 -17.72
C LYS A 73 0.95 -3.81 -17.03
N TYR A 74 1.30 -3.26 -15.87
CA TYR A 74 0.43 -2.38 -15.08
C TYR A 74 0.75 -0.89 -15.27
N ILE A 75 2.02 -0.55 -15.49
CA ILE A 75 2.52 0.79 -15.79
C ILE A 75 3.16 0.75 -17.18
N PRO A 76 2.37 0.85 -18.26
CA PRO A 76 2.89 0.78 -19.61
C PRO A 76 3.76 2.00 -19.95
N LEU A 77 4.62 1.83 -20.96
CA LEU A 77 5.34 2.96 -21.54
C LEU A 77 4.36 4.04 -22.03
N GLY A 78 4.76 5.30 -21.95
CA GLY A 78 3.90 6.45 -22.26
C GLY A 78 3.03 6.93 -21.08
N THR A 79 2.94 6.14 -19.99
CA THR A 79 2.29 6.57 -18.74
C THR A 79 2.91 7.86 -18.24
N THR A 80 2.09 8.81 -17.79
CA THR A 80 2.59 10.10 -17.28
C THR A 80 3.17 9.95 -15.87
N LYS A 81 4.17 10.77 -15.54
CA LYS A 81 4.71 10.91 -14.19
C LYS A 81 3.62 11.09 -13.14
N ALA A 82 2.62 11.93 -13.40
CA ALA A 82 1.51 12.16 -12.47
C ALA A 82 0.72 10.87 -12.20
N SER A 83 0.43 10.08 -13.22
CA SER A 83 -0.26 8.79 -13.07
C SER A 83 0.58 7.76 -12.32
N VAL A 84 1.91 7.74 -12.53
CA VAL A 84 2.82 6.90 -11.74
C VAL A 84 2.76 7.27 -10.26
N LEU A 85 2.91 8.56 -9.95
CA LEU A 85 2.86 9.07 -8.58
C LEU A 85 1.50 8.81 -7.91
N GLU A 86 0.40 9.01 -8.63
CA GLU A 86 -0.95 8.72 -8.14
C GLU A 86 -1.11 7.22 -7.82
N THR A 87 -0.63 6.35 -8.70
CA THR A 87 -0.74 4.89 -8.54
C THR A 87 -0.05 4.41 -7.27
N PHE A 88 1.16 4.92 -6.99
CA PHE A 88 1.92 4.53 -5.81
C PHE A 88 1.57 5.32 -4.56
N GLY A 89 1.06 6.54 -4.68
CA GLY A 89 0.56 7.34 -3.55
C GLY A 89 -0.67 6.73 -2.88
N LYS A 90 -1.39 5.84 -3.57
CA LYS A 90 -2.52 5.05 -3.03
C LYS A 90 -2.07 3.77 -2.31
N SER A 91 -0.82 3.35 -2.48
CA SER A 91 -0.32 2.12 -1.87
C SER A 91 0.21 2.39 -0.46
N PRO A 92 -0.27 1.71 0.59
CA PRO A 92 0.19 1.93 1.96
C PRO A 92 1.62 1.43 2.21
N THR A 93 2.12 0.53 1.38
CA THR A 93 3.44 -0.12 1.53
C THR A 93 4.52 0.49 0.65
N SER A 94 4.11 1.30 -0.34
CA SER A 94 5.03 1.91 -1.30
C SER A 94 5.48 3.30 -0.89
N LYS A 95 6.70 3.65 -1.26
CA LYS A 95 7.29 4.98 -1.05
C LYS A 95 8.03 5.41 -2.30
N VAL A 96 7.82 6.66 -2.72
CA VAL A 96 8.67 7.31 -3.71
C VAL A 96 9.97 7.68 -3.00
N VAL A 97 11.08 7.06 -3.41
CA VAL A 97 12.41 7.29 -2.83
C VAL A 97 13.23 8.28 -3.64
N GLU A 98 12.88 8.47 -4.91
CA GLU A 98 13.46 9.51 -5.77
C GLU A 98 12.39 10.03 -6.73
N ASP A 99 12.32 11.35 -6.89
CA ASP A 99 11.42 12.03 -7.80
C ASP A 99 12.17 13.19 -8.47
N THR A 100 12.46 13.04 -9.77
CA THR A 100 13.17 14.02 -10.59
C THR A 100 12.44 14.22 -11.92
N GLU A 101 12.86 15.18 -12.74
CA GLU A 101 12.27 15.41 -14.05
C GLU A 101 12.44 14.21 -15.00
N SER A 102 13.56 13.48 -14.92
CA SER A 102 13.90 12.38 -15.82
C SER A 102 13.70 10.99 -15.22
N LYS A 103 13.34 10.88 -13.94
CA LYS A 103 13.28 9.59 -13.24
C LYS A 103 12.38 9.62 -12.01
N ILE A 104 11.67 8.52 -11.79
CA ILE A 104 10.98 8.20 -10.53
C ILE A 104 11.51 6.87 -10.03
N VAL A 105 11.85 6.79 -8.75
CA VAL A 105 12.17 5.52 -8.09
C VAL A 105 11.18 5.27 -6.97
N VAL A 106 10.55 4.11 -6.99
CA VAL A 106 9.57 3.67 -6.01
C VAL A 106 10.07 2.40 -5.35
N ARG A 107 9.98 2.34 -4.03
CA ARG A 107 10.23 1.13 -3.26
C ARG A 107 8.95 0.68 -2.56
N ASP A 108 8.60 -0.57 -2.77
CA ASP A 108 7.57 -1.25 -2.00
C ASP A 108 8.21 -2.26 -1.06
N ASN A 109 7.67 -2.40 0.16
CA ASN A 109 8.14 -3.37 1.13
C ASN A 109 6.99 -4.25 1.61
N LYS A 110 7.19 -5.57 1.55
CA LYS A 110 6.34 -6.57 2.19
C LYS A 110 7.04 -7.12 3.43
N GLY A 111 6.35 -7.06 4.56
CA GLY A 111 6.89 -7.47 5.86
C GLY A 111 7.92 -6.48 6.41
N GLN A 112 8.46 -6.78 7.59
CA GLN A 112 9.45 -5.97 8.29
C GLN A 112 10.76 -6.76 8.39
N ALA A 113 11.85 -6.22 7.84
CA ALA A 113 13.13 -6.93 7.65
C ALA A 113 13.67 -7.65 8.91
N MET A 114 13.43 -7.07 10.10
CA MET A 114 13.91 -7.64 11.37
C MET A 114 12.91 -8.58 12.07
N LEU A 115 11.65 -8.60 11.64
CA LEU A 115 10.57 -9.33 12.32
C LEU A 115 10.00 -10.47 11.47
N ASP A 116 10.11 -10.35 10.15
CA ASP A 116 9.52 -11.26 9.19
C ASP A 116 10.63 -11.98 8.40
N PRO A 117 10.77 -13.31 8.54
CA PRO A 117 11.78 -14.08 7.80
C PRO A 117 11.58 -14.07 6.27
N ASP A 118 10.38 -13.72 5.80
CA ASP A 118 9.99 -13.60 4.39
C ASP A 118 9.84 -12.13 3.94
N ALA A 119 10.41 -11.19 4.70
CA ALA A 119 10.44 -9.78 4.34
C ALA A 119 11.13 -9.56 2.98
N ARG A 120 10.45 -8.83 2.10
CA ARG A 120 10.85 -8.62 0.69
C ARG A 120 10.60 -7.18 0.28
N SER A 121 11.32 -6.74 -0.74
CA SER A 121 11.10 -5.43 -1.37
C SER A 121 11.03 -5.56 -2.87
N VAL A 122 10.33 -4.62 -3.49
CA VAL A 122 10.44 -4.36 -4.92
C VAL A 122 10.95 -2.94 -5.09
N VAL A 123 12.02 -2.75 -5.85
CA VAL A 123 12.50 -1.43 -6.25
C VAL A 123 12.22 -1.26 -7.73
N MET A 124 11.47 -0.22 -8.07
CA MET A 124 11.08 0.12 -9.43
C MET A 124 11.66 1.47 -9.80
N THR A 125 12.23 1.56 -10.99
CA THR A 125 12.77 2.77 -11.59
C THR A 125 12.05 3.01 -12.91
N PHE A 126 11.47 4.19 -13.04
CA PHE A 126 10.80 4.68 -14.23
C PHE A 126 11.65 5.80 -14.82
N SER A 127 12.21 5.61 -16.02
CA SER A 127 12.85 6.68 -16.77
C SER A 127 11.79 7.46 -17.53
N LEU A 128 11.93 8.79 -17.55
CA LEU A 128 10.99 9.72 -18.16
C LEU A 128 11.62 10.44 -19.36
N ASP A 129 10.82 10.73 -20.37
CA ASP A 129 11.19 11.69 -21.42
C ASP A 129 10.96 13.15 -20.98
N ALA A 130 11.24 14.09 -21.87
CA ALA A 130 11.05 15.52 -21.65
C ALA A 130 9.57 15.92 -21.43
N ASP A 131 8.62 15.10 -21.89
CA ASP A 131 7.18 15.30 -21.66
C ASP A 131 6.71 14.66 -20.35
N GLY A 132 7.63 14.09 -19.57
CA GLY A 132 7.35 13.42 -18.31
C GLY A 132 6.63 12.08 -18.48
N LYS A 133 6.80 11.40 -19.62
CA LYS A 133 6.23 10.08 -19.89
C LYS A 133 7.25 8.98 -19.71
N VAL A 134 6.80 7.83 -19.21
CA VAL A 134 7.64 6.65 -19.00
C VAL A 134 8.18 6.13 -20.33
N THR A 135 9.50 6.09 -20.48
CA THR A 135 10.20 5.51 -21.65
C THR A 135 10.88 4.19 -21.33
N HIS A 136 11.19 3.94 -20.06
CA HIS A 136 11.80 2.70 -19.61
C HIS A 136 11.35 2.35 -18.19
N VAL A 137 11.19 1.05 -17.94
CA VAL A 137 10.86 0.48 -16.63
C VAL A 137 11.93 -0.55 -16.29
N ALA A 138 12.57 -0.37 -15.15
CA ALA A 138 13.47 -1.35 -14.55
C ALA A 138 12.97 -1.66 -13.14
N ALA A 139 12.76 -2.94 -12.81
CA ALA A 139 12.26 -3.34 -11.51
C ALA A 139 12.93 -4.61 -11.00
N VAL A 140 13.33 -4.60 -9.73
CA VAL A 140 13.99 -5.74 -9.07
C VAL A 140 13.23 -6.16 -7.81
N HIS A 141 12.97 -7.46 -7.70
CA HIS A 141 12.43 -8.10 -6.51
C HIS A 141 13.59 -8.68 -5.69
N ILE A 142 13.70 -8.26 -4.44
CA ILE A 142 14.82 -8.56 -3.54
C ILE A 142 14.33 -9.04 -2.17
N LYS A 143 15.16 -9.85 -1.51
CA LYS A 143 14.95 -10.19 -0.10
C LYS A 143 15.42 -9.03 0.79
N ASN A 144 14.65 -8.68 1.81
CA ASN A 144 15.09 -7.73 2.83
C ASN A 144 16.15 -8.39 3.73
N GLN A 145 17.23 -7.67 3.98
CA GLN A 145 18.28 -8.05 4.92
C GLN A 145 18.12 -7.28 6.21
#